data_AF-A0A8K0CMT3-F1
#
_entry.id   AF-A0A8K0CMT3-F1
#
_cell.length_a   1.000
_cell.length_b   1.000
_cell.length_c   1.000
_cell.angle_alpha   90.00
_cell.angle_beta   90.00
_cell.angle_gamma   90.00
#
_symmetry.space_group_name_H-M   'P 1'
#
loop_
_entity.id
_entity.type
_entity.pdbx_description
1 polymer ?
#
loop_
_entity_poly.entity_id
_entity_poly.type
_entity_poly.pdbx_seq_one_letter_code
_entity_poly.pdbx_strand_id
1 'polypeptide(L)'
;MQQNAVQELKKIFEAAQSLCEKYGVEISVPRVMSRQTKRDNVPHPTPEEYFRRTIFVPFVDSFILHLDERLLSHDQILRSFAVIIPSENKNQEVNEVALRQLYAAYEHLLDAELFEIVLGEVKLCYTVWKENNKTPKTAMDALAFLLQNNTKLFPNVEALLKIFVTIPVTTASNVRTFSTLRRLKTYLRNTTR
;
A
#
# COMPACT_ATOMS: atom_id res chain seq x y z
N MET A 1 19.98 -3.97 -9.22
CA MET A 1 19.77 -3.05 -8.08
C MET A 1 21.07 -2.71 -7.34
N GLN A 2 21.90 -3.69 -6.98
CA GLN A 2 23.13 -3.47 -6.18
C GLN A 2 24.22 -2.60 -6.85
N GLN A 3 24.27 -2.51 -8.18
CA GLN A 3 25.28 -1.68 -8.88
C GLN A 3 25.06 -0.17 -8.71
N ASN A 4 23.80 0.29 -8.72
CA ASN A 4 23.48 1.71 -8.50
C ASN A 4 23.68 2.13 -7.04
N ALA A 5 23.53 1.20 -6.09
CA ALA A 5 23.71 1.48 -4.66
C ALA A 5 25.14 1.95 -4.33
N VAL A 6 26.15 1.53 -5.10
CA VAL A 6 27.53 1.99 -4.92
C VAL A 6 27.67 3.45 -5.32
N GLN A 7 27.16 3.81 -6.50
CA GLN A 7 27.28 5.17 -7.03
C GLN A 7 26.45 6.17 -6.23
N GLU A 8 25.24 5.81 -5.82
CA GLU A 8 24.36 6.68 -5.04
C GLU A 8 24.85 6.86 -3.61
N LEU A 9 25.33 5.79 -2.97
CA LEU A 9 25.93 5.94 -1.65
C LEU A 9 27.20 6.80 -1.71
N LYS A 10 28.04 6.64 -2.74
CA LYS A 10 29.27 7.43 -2.86
C LYS A 10 28.99 8.93 -2.80
N LYS A 11 27.97 9.41 -3.51
CA LYS A 11 27.53 10.82 -3.47
C LYS A 11 27.11 11.25 -2.06
N ILE A 12 26.33 10.41 -1.37
CA ILE A 12 25.86 10.68 0.01
C ILE A 12 27.04 10.67 0.99
N PHE A 13 27.99 9.75 0.82
CA PHE A 13 29.16 9.60 1.66
C PHE A 13 30.13 10.77 1.48
N GLU A 14 30.39 11.22 0.26
CA GLU A 14 31.19 12.41 -0.04
C GLU A 14 30.58 13.67 0.59
N ALA A 15 29.25 13.83 0.52
CA ALA A 15 28.55 14.92 1.18
C ALA A 15 28.71 14.85 2.71
N ALA A 16 28.54 13.67 3.31
CA ALA A 16 28.76 13.47 4.74
C ALA A 16 30.22 13.75 5.15
N GLN A 17 31.18 13.32 4.33
CA GLN A 17 32.60 13.54 4.55
C GLN A 17 32.96 15.03 4.54
N SER A 18 32.50 15.79 3.55
CA SER A 18 32.72 17.24 3.50
C SER A 18 32.17 17.97 4.73
N LEU A 19 31.05 17.50 5.27
CA LEU A 19 30.42 18.04 6.47
C LEU A 19 31.23 17.68 7.72
N CYS A 20 31.68 16.43 7.83
CA CYS A 20 32.55 15.96 8.90
C CYS A 20 33.88 16.73 8.94
N GLU A 21 34.52 16.92 7.79
CA GLU A 21 35.75 17.71 7.63
C GLU A 21 35.55 19.17 8.08
N LYS A 22 34.43 19.80 7.71
CA LYS A 22 34.07 21.15 8.13
C LYS A 22 34.00 21.32 9.66
N TYR A 23 33.60 20.28 10.39
CA TYR A 23 33.49 20.29 11.84
C TYR A 23 34.64 19.57 12.56
N GLY A 24 35.67 19.13 11.83
CA GLY A 24 36.80 18.40 12.41
C GLY A 24 36.44 17.04 13.01
N VAL A 25 35.38 16.40 12.51
CA VAL A 25 34.92 15.08 12.97
C VAL A 25 35.47 14.01 12.04
N GLU A 26 36.09 12.98 12.60
CA GLU A 26 36.57 11.83 11.82
C GLU A 26 35.46 10.80 11.60
N ILE A 27 35.34 10.27 10.38
CA ILE A 27 34.38 9.20 10.07
C ILE A 27 34.98 7.87 10.52
N SER A 28 34.50 7.37 11.67
CA SER A 28 34.88 6.06 12.21
C SER A 28 33.74 5.05 12.14
N VAL A 29 34.09 3.78 11.94
CA VAL A 29 33.15 2.66 12.08
C VAL A 29 32.85 2.41 13.57
N PRO A 30 31.59 2.14 13.95
CA PRO A 30 31.24 1.74 15.32
C PRO A 30 32.08 0.54 15.81
N ARG A 31 32.30 0.46 17.12
CA ARG A 31 33.15 -0.57 17.74
C ARG A 31 32.76 -1.99 17.29
N VAL A 32 33.72 -2.69 16.72
CA VAL A 32 33.67 -4.12 16.35
C VAL A 32 34.18 -4.93 17.55
N MET A 33 33.41 -5.92 18.02
CA MET A 33 33.78 -6.74 19.19
C MET A 33 34.19 -8.15 18.75
N SER A 34 35.22 -8.75 19.35
CA SER A 34 35.73 -10.07 18.94
C SER A 34 34.70 -11.19 19.05
N ARG A 35 33.79 -11.10 20.02
CA ARG A 35 32.68 -12.04 20.20
C ARG A 35 31.36 -11.27 20.22
N GLN A 36 30.54 -11.49 19.20
CA GLN A 36 29.17 -11.01 19.16
C GLN A 36 28.22 -12.21 19.22
N THR A 37 27.14 -12.09 20.00
CA THR A 37 26.15 -13.16 20.18
C THR A 37 24.83 -12.91 19.44
N LYS A 38 24.63 -11.70 18.91
CA LYS A 38 23.35 -11.27 18.30
C LYS A 38 23.45 -10.72 16.88
N ARG A 39 24.63 -10.32 16.41
CA ARG A 39 24.90 -9.81 15.06
C ARG A 39 26.34 -10.19 14.69
N ASP A 40 26.63 -10.33 13.41
CA ASP A 40 27.98 -10.57 12.92
C ASP A 40 28.72 -9.26 12.64
N ASN A 41 30.04 -9.29 12.80
CA ASN A 41 30.91 -8.21 12.35
C ASN A 41 30.97 -8.25 10.82
N VAL A 42 30.31 -7.29 10.17
CA VAL A 42 30.31 -7.20 8.71
C VAL A 42 31.73 -6.90 8.21
N PRO A 43 32.32 -7.73 7.34
CA PRO A 43 33.64 -7.44 6.77
C PRO A 43 33.58 -6.16 5.93
N HIS A 44 34.53 -5.26 6.14
CA HIS A 44 34.59 -3.98 5.44
C HIS A 44 36.05 -3.51 5.30
N PRO A 45 36.49 -3.12 4.09
CA PRO A 45 37.82 -2.52 3.88
C PRO A 45 37.84 -1.01 4.17
N THR A 46 36.69 -0.32 4.10
CA THR A 46 36.57 1.12 4.35
C THR A 46 35.31 1.44 5.18
N PRO A 47 35.28 2.59 5.88
CA PRO A 47 34.07 3.06 6.55
C PRO A 47 32.88 3.22 5.59
N GLU A 48 33.12 3.67 4.36
CA GLU A 48 32.11 3.77 3.31
C GLU A 48 31.45 2.41 3.04
N GLU A 49 32.25 1.35 2.87
CA GLU A 49 31.73 0.02 2.62
C GLU A 49 30.99 -0.57 3.83
N TYR A 50 31.42 -0.24 5.05
CA TYR A 50 30.69 -0.61 6.25
C TYR A 50 29.27 -0.01 6.26
N PHE A 51 29.14 1.31 6.08
CA PHE A 51 27.85 1.99 6.11
C PHE A 51 26.96 1.57 4.94
N ARG A 52 27.56 1.24 3.79
CA ARG A 52 26.83 0.63 2.66
C ARG A 52 26.10 -0.64 3.06
N ARG A 53 26.84 -1.57 3.64
CA ARG A 53 26.35 -2.92 3.94
C ARG A 53 25.43 -2.95 5.15
N THR A 54 25.66 -2.08 6.13
CA THR A 54 24.94 -2.11 7.42
C THR A 54 23.75 -1.16 7.47
N ILE A 55 23.77 -0.07 6.72
CA ILE A 55 22.72 0.97 6.77
C ILE A 55 22.04 1.12 5.41
N PHE A 56 22.80 1.48 4.37
CA PHE A 56 22.20 1.92 3.11
C PHE A 56 21.42 0.81 2.42
N VAL A 57 22.05 -0.35 2.18
CA VAL A 57 21.38 -1.48 1.50
C VAL A 57 20.18 -1.98 2.31
N PRO A 58 20.30 -2.29 3.62
CA PRO A 58 19.15 -2.73 4.42
C PRO A 58 18.01 -1.70 4.46
N PHE A 59 18.33 -0.41 4.48
CA PHE A 59 17.33 0.65 4.46
C PHE A 59 16.58 0.70 3.13
N VAL A 60 17.31 0.68 2.01
CA VAL A 60 16.71 0.70 0.66
C VAL A 60 15.86 -0.55 0.44
N ASP A 61 16.38 -1.72 0.79
CA ASP A 61 15.65 -2.98 0.66
C ASP A 61 14.36 -2.98 1.51
N SER A 62 14.46 -2.53 2.77
CA SER A 62 13.28 -2.39 3.64
C SER A 62 12.27 -1.37 3.09
N PHE A 63 12.74 -0.26 2.52
CA PHE A 63 11.88 0.75 1.95
C PHE A 63 11.14 0.24 0.71
N ILE A 64 11.83 -0.47 -0.18
CA ILE A 64 11.22 -1.12 -1.35
C ILE A 64 10.19 -2.15 -0.89
N LEU A 65 10.55 -3.02 0.06
CA LEU A 65 9.64 -4.01 0.61
C LEU A 65 8.37 -3.36 1.18
N HIS A 66 8.50 -2.27 1.94
CA HIS A 66 7.33 -1.56 2.46
C HIS A 66 6.49 -0.91 1.35
N LEU A 67 7.11 -0.45 0.25
CA LEU A 67 6.37 0.07 -0.89
C LEU A 67 5.61 -1.04 -1.61
N ASP A 68 6.25 -2.19 -1.83
CA ASP A 68 5.64 -3.35 -2.47
C ASP A 68 4.48 -3.89 -1.64
N GLU A 69 4.70 -4.08 -0.33
CA GLU A 69 3.66 -4.53 0.61
C GLU A 69 2.48 -3.55 0.69
N ARG A 70 2.70 -2.26 0.44
CA ARG A 70 1.67 -1.25 0.60
C ARG A 70 0.93 -0.91 -0.68
N LEU A 71 1.60 -0.99 -1.82
CA LEU A 71 1.07 -0.57 -3.13
C LEU A 71 0.73 -1.76 -4.02
N LEU A 72 1.55 -2.81 -4.01
CA LEU A 72 1.42 -3.94 -4.95
C LEU A 72 0.61 -5.10 -4.35
N SER A 73 0.66 -5.30 -3.03
CA SER A 73 -0.10 -6.37 -2.36
C SER A 73 -1.61 -6.31 -2.62
N HIS A 74 -2.13 -5.10 -2.85
CA HIS A 74 -3.55 -4.86 -3.11
C HIS A 74 -3.85 -4.61 -4.59
N ASP A 75 -2.86 -4.57 -5.49
CA ASP A 75 -3.05 -4.24 -6.91
C ASP A 75 -4.06 -5.19 -7.58
N GLN A 76 -3.93 -6.50 -7.34
CA GLN A 76 -4.84 -7.47 -7.92
C GLN A 76 -6.29 -7.28 -7.45
N ILE A 77 -6.49 -7.01 -6.16
CA ILE A 77 -7.83 -6.77 -5.58
C ILE A 77 -8.40 -5.43 -6.07
N LEU A 78 -7.58 -4.39 -6.15
CA LEU A 78 -8.01 -3.08 -6.67
C LEU A 78 -8.39 -3.17 -8.15
N ARG A 79 -7.67 -3.96 -8.94
CA ARG A 79 -8.01 -4.22 -10.34
C ARG A 79 -9.31 -5.00 -10.49
N SER A 80 -9.61 -5.92 -9.58
CA SER A 80 -10.85 -6.68 -9.67
C SER A 80 -12.08 -5.81 -9.44
N PHE A 81 -12.00 -4.72 -8.64
CA PHE A 81 -13.06 -3.71 -8.50
C PHE A 81 -13.46 -3.02 -9.82
N ALA A 82 -12.59 -3.03 -10.84
CA ALA A 82 -12.95 -2.54 -12.17
C ALA A 82 -14.09 -3.34 -12.82
N VAL A 83 -14.42 -4.54 -12.33
CA VAL A 83 -15.57 -5.32 -12.80
C VAL A 83 -16.92 -4.77 -12.33
N ILE A 84 -16.93 -3.90 -11.32
CA ILE A 84 -18.18 -3.34 -10.77
C ILE A 84 -18.63 -2.11 -11.57
N ILE A 85 -17.67 -1.39 -12.16
CA ILE A 85 -17.92 -0.18 -12.93
C ILE A 85 -17.70 -0.53 -14.40
N PRO A 86 -18.74 -0.54 -15.25
CA PRO A 86 -18.56 -0.84 -16.66
C PRO A 86 -17.64 0.20 -17.30
N SER A 87 -16.72 -0.25 -18.15
CA SER A 87 -16.00 0.68 -19.02
C SER A 87 -16.98 1.34 -19.99
N GLU A 88 -16.54 2.40 -20.69
CA GLU A 88 -17.38 3.11 -21.68
C GLU A 88 -17.93 2.20 -22.80
N ASN A 89 -17.41 0.98 -22.92
CA ASN A 89 -17.92 -0.01 -23.86
C ASN A 89 -19.27 -0.60 -23.41
N LYS A 90 -20.35 -0.15 -24.05
CA LYS A 90 -21.74 -0.57 -23.79
C LYS A 90 -22.04 -2.06 -23.99
N ASN A 91 -21.11 -2.83 -24.57
CA ASN A 91 -21.24 -4.26 -24.80
C ASN A 91 -20.28 -5.09 -23.92
N GLN A 92 -19.70 -4.49 -22.89
CA GLN A 92 -18.81 -5.20 -21.99
C GLN A 92 -19.59 -6.25 -21.18
N GLU A 93 -19.18 -7.51 -21.32
CA GLU A 93 -19.61 -8.58 -20.44
C GLU A 93 -18.90 -8.47 -19.08
N VAL A 94 -19.58 -8.92 -18.02
CA VAL A 94 -19.03 -8.96 -16.67
C VAL A 94 -17.88 -9.97 -16.63
N ASN A 95 -16.70 -9.55 -16.20
CA ASN A 95 -15.56 -10.44 -16.02
C ASN A 95 -15.77 -11.31 -14.79
N GLU A 96 -16.38 -12.49 -14.96
CA GLU A 96 -16.75 -13.37 -13.85
C GLU A 96 -15.52 -13.83 -13.03
N VAL A 97 -14.34 -13.94 -13.66
CA VAL A 97 -13.10 -14.31 -12.94
C VAL A 97 -12.72 -13.24 -11.93
N ALA A 98 -12.74 -11.97 -12.35
CA ALA A 98 -12.45 -10.84 -11.46
C ALA A 98 -13.51 -10.71 -10.36
N LEU A 99 -14.79 -10.91 -10.69
CA LEU A 99 -15.87 -10.86 -9.69
C LEU A 99 -15.75 -12.00 -8.67
N ARG A 100 -15.34 -13.21 -9.08
CA ARG A 100 -15.08 -14.32 -8.15
C ARG A 100 -13.95 -13.99 -7.17
N GLN A 101 -12.90 -13.31 -7.63
CA GLN A 101 -11.82 -12.87 -6.75
C GLN A 101 -12.31 -11.85 -5.72
N LEU A 102 -13.16 -10.89 -6.12
CA LEU A 102 -13.79 -9.95 -5.18
C LEU A 102 -14.70 -10.65 -4.19
N TYR A 103 -15.56 -11.56 -4.67
CA TYR A 103 -16.46 -12.32 -3.83
C TYR A 103 -15.66 -13.08 -2.77
N ALA A 104 -14.65 -13.86 -3.16
CA ALA A 104 -13.81 -14.60 -2.21
C ALA A 104 -13.08 -13.68 -1.20
N ALA A 105 -12.70 -12.46 -1.59
CA ALA A 105 -12.03 -11.52 -0.70
C ALA A 105 -12.99 -10.86 0.32
N TYR A 106 -14.24 -10.64 -0.07
CA TYR A 106 -15.19 -9.82 0.69
C TYR A 106 -16.50 -10.52 1.06
N GLU A 107 -16.63 -11.83 0.84
CA GLU A 107 -17.83 -12.64 1.11
C GLU A 107 -18.43 -12.37 2.50
N HIS A 108 -17.58 -12.30 3.53
CA HIS A 108 -17.97 -12.02 4.91
C HIS A 108 -18.58 -10.62 5.16
N LEU A 109 -18.49 -9.71 4.19
CA LEU A 109 -19.06 -8.35 4.22
C LEU A 109 -20.26 -8.20 3.29
N LEU A 110 -20.64 -9.26 2.57
CA LEU A 110 -21.78 -9.26 1.65
C LEU A 110 -22.98 -9.95 2.28
N ASP A 111 -24.18 -9.55 1.86
CA ASP A 111 -25.43 -10.18 2.30
C ASP A 111 -25.69 -11.51 1.55
N ALA A 112 -25.06 -11.69 0.39
CA ALA A 112 -25.21 -12.90 -0.42
C ALA A 112 -24.34 -14.06 0.07
N GLU A 113 -24.98 -15.21 0.31
CA GLU A 113 -24.30 -16.49 0.63
C GLU A 113 -23.73 -17.22 -0.60
N LEU A 114 -24.12 -16.80 -1.81
CA LEU A 114 -23.74 -17.44 -3.07
C LEU A 114 -23.24 -16.41 -4.06
N PHE A 115 -22.17 -16.77 -4.78
CA PHE A 115 -21.57 -15.95 -5.83
C PHE A 115 -22.58 -15.58 -6.94
N GLU A 116 -23.48 -16.50 -7.28
CA GLU A 116 -24.48 -16.36 -8.33
C GLU A 116 -25.46 -15.20 -8.06
N ILE A 117 -25.75 -14.92 -6.78
CA ILE A 117 -26.59 -13.79 -6.37
C ILE A 117 -25.88 -12.48 -6.72
N VAL A 118 -24.60 -12.36 -6.35
CA VAL A 118 -23.79 -11.18 -6.63
C VAL A 118 -23.60 -11.00 -8.14
N LEU A 119 -23.37 -12.09 -8.87
CA LEU A 119 -23.25 -12.06 -10.33
C LEU A 119 -24.53 -11.56 -11.01
N GLY A 120 -25.69 -12.06 -10.58
CA GLY A 120 -26.99 -11.64 -11.08
C GLY A 120 -27.24 -10.16 -10.81
N GLU A 121 -26.90 -9.70 -9.60
CA GLU A 121 -27.05 -8.31 -9.19
C GLU A 121 -26.16 -7.36 -10.00
N VAL A 122 -24.89 -7.71 -10.23
CA VAL A 122 -23.97 -6.93 -11.08
C VAL A 122 -24.47 -6.86 -12.53
N LYS A 123 -24.90 -7.99 -13.10
CA LYS A 123 -25.46 -8.04 -14.46
C LYS A 123 -26.71 -7.15 -14.59
N LEU A 124 -27.60 -7.20 -13.60
CA LEU A 124 -28.79 -6.35 -13.55
C LEU A 124 -28.43 -4.86 -13.39
N CYS A 125 -27.41 -4.55 -12.60
CA CYS A 125 -26.93 -3.19 -12.44
C CYS A 125 -26.41 -2.60 -13.77
N TYR A 126 -25.66 -3.42 -14.53
CA TYR A 126 -25.19 -3.05 -15.87
C TYR A 126 -26.33 -2.75 -16.84
N THR A 127 -27.40 -3.56 -16.82
CA THR A 127 -28.57 -3.31 -17.66
C THR A 127 -29.29 -2.02 -17.27
N VAL A 128 -29.46 -1.77 -15.97
CA VAL A 128 -30.09 -0.54 -15.47
C VAL A 128 -29.29 0.70 -15.87
N TRP A 129 -27.95 0.67 -15.77
CA TRP A 129 -27.12 1.79 -16.22
C TRP A 129 -27.18 2.01 -17.72
N LYS A 130 -27.24 0.93 -18.51
CA LYS A 130 -27.34 0.98 -19.97
C LYS A 130 -28.69 1.56 -20.42
N GLU A 131 -29.79 1.11 -19.84
CA GLU A 131 -31.15 1.58 -20.15
C GLU A 131 -31.34 3.06 -19.78
N ASN A 132 -30.77 3.49 -18.66
CA ASN A 132 -30.85 4.88 -18.22
C ASN A 132 -29.84 5.82 -18.90
N ASN A 133 -28.98 5.33 -19.81
CA ASN A 133 -27.85 6.08 -20.38
C ASN A 133 -26.97 6.79 -19.31
N LYS A 134 -26.83 6.16 -18.13
CA LYS A 134 -26.09 6.70 -16.97
C LYS A 134 -25.01 5.72 -16.52
N THR A 135 -24.11 5.36 -17.44
CA THR A 135 -22.94 4.53 -17.12
C THR A 135 -21.96 5.33 -16.25
N PRO A 136 -21.75 4.95 -14.99
CA PRO A 136 -20.84 5.68 -14.10
C PRO A 136 -19.40 5.55 -14.56
N LYS A 137 -18.61 6.62 -14.43
CA LYS A 137 -17.16 6.59 -14.73
C LYS A 137 -16.31 6.31 -13.49
N THR A 138 -16.82 6.68 -12.32
CA THR A 138 -16.13 6.51 -11.04
C THR A 138 -16.98 5.71 -10.06
N ALA A 139 -16.32 5.13 -9.06
CA ALA A 139 -17.00 4.40 -7.98
C ALA A 139 -17.97 5.30 -7.20
N MET A 140 -17.61 6.57 -7.05
CA MET A 140 -18.44 7.59 -6.41
C MET A 140 -19.70 7.86 -7.23
N ASP A 141 -19.59 7.99 -8.55
CA ASP A 141 -20.75 8.20 -9.42
C ASP A 141 -21.68 6.97 -9.40
N ALA A 142 -21.10 5.77 -9.44
CA ALA A 142 -21.85 4.51 -9.36
C ALA A 142 -22.64 4.44 -8.04
N LEU A 143 -21.97 4.73 -6.93
CA LEU A 143 -22.58 4.71 -5.60
C LEU A 143 -23.64 5.80 -5.44
N ALA A 144 -23.40 7.01 -5.95
CA ALA A 144 -24.38 8.09 -5.95
C ALA A 144 -25.64 7.75 -6.76
N PHE A 145 -25.47 7.10 -7.92
CA PHE A 145 -26.60 6.63 -8.73
C PHE A 145 -27.46 5.60 -7.99
N LEU A 146 -26.84 4.64 -7.31
CA LEU A 146 -27.57 3.62 -6.55
C LEU A 146 -28.32 4.23 -5.36
N LEU A 147 -27.71 5.18 -4.67
CA LEU A 147 -28.35 5.90 -3.56
C LEU A 147 -29.60 6.68 -4.00
N GLN A 148 -29.61 7.22 -5.23
CA GLN A 148 -30.73 7.99 -5.77
C GLN A 148 -31.88 7.12 -6.30
N ASN A 149 -31.60 5.90 -6.75
CA ASN A 149 -32.57 5.06 -7.48
C ASN A 149 -33.04 3.79 -6.72
N ASN A 150 -32.97 3.83 -5.38
CA ASN A 150 -33.25 2.75 -4.41
C ASN A 150 -32.09 1.78 -4.15
N THR A 151 -31.41 2.01 -3.02
CA THR A 151 -30.35 1.17 -2.44
C THR A 151 -30.73 -0.30 -2.23
N LYS A 152 -31.99 -0.57 -1.88
CA LYS A 152 -32.44 -1.92 -1.51
C LYS A 152 -32.42 -2.95 -2.65
N LEU A 153 -32.33 -2.50 -3.90
CA LEU A 153 -32.30 -3.39 -5.06
C LEU A 153 -30.91 -3.98 -5.32
N PHE A 154 -29.86 -3.32 -4.84
CA PHE A 154 -28.47 -3.69 -5.12
C PHE A 154 -27.59 -3.67 -3.86
N PRO A 155 -27.93 -4.44 -2.80
CA PRO A 155 -27.21 -4.40 -1.53
C PRO A 155 -25.76 -4.87 -1.64
N ASN A 156 -25.47 -5.90 -2.44
CA ASN A 156 -24.10 -6.44 -2.56
C ASN A 156 -23.22 -5.54 -3.42
N VAL A 157 -23.76 -4.99 -4.51
CA VAL A 157 -23.06 -4.02 -5.35
C VAL A 157 -22.78 -2.74 -4.58
N GLU A 158 -23.75 -2.26 -3.78
CA GLU A 158 -23.56 -1.11 -2.90
C GLU A 158 -22.47 -1.38 -1.85
N ALA A 159 -22.48 -2.55 -1.21
CA ALA A 159 -21.47 -2.94 -0.24
C ALA A 159 -20.07 -2.95 -0.88
N LEU A 160 -19.92 -3.58 -2.05
CA LEU A 160 -18.65 -3.61 -2.77
C LEU A 160 -18.18 -2.21 -3.19
N LEU A 161 -19.08 -1.33 -3.66
CA LEU A 161 -18.73 0.05 -4.01
C LEU A 161 -18.30 0.85 -2.77
N LYS A 162 -18.97 0.68 -1.63
CA LYS A 162 -18.57 1.29 -0.36
C LYS A 162 -17.19 0.81 0.08
N ILE A 163 -16.92 -0.49 -0.02
CA ILE A 163 -15.60 -1.05 0.24
C ILE A 163 -14.58 -0.36 -0.68
N PHE A 164 -14.84 -0.29 -1.98
CA PHE A 164 -13.91 0.30 -2.93
C PHE A 164 -13.58 1.76 -2.65
N VAL A 165 -14.60 2.58 -2.33
CA VAL A 165 -14.44 4.00 -2.00
C VAL A 165 -13.75 4.21 -0.66
N THR A 166 -13.85 3.26 0.27
CA THR A 166 -13.24 3.35 1.61
C THR A 166 -11.84 2.75 1.69
N ILE A 167 -11.41 1.95 0.70
CA ILE A 167 -10.02 1.50 0.62
C ILE A 167 -9.13 2.74 0.50
N PRO A 168 -8.23 2.97 1.47
CA PRO A 168 -7.37 4.15 1.45
C PRO A 168 -6.37 4.01 0.30
N VAL A 169 -6.65 4.66 -0.83
CA VAL A 169 -5.70 4.82 -1.94
C VAL A 169 -4.46 5.61 -1.50
N THR A 170 -4.57 6.39 -0.41
CA THR A 170 -3.46 7.16 0.13
C THR A 170 -3.25 6.99 1.63
N THR A 171 -1.97 7.05 1.95
CA THR A 171 -1.34 6.68 3.21
C THR A 171 -1.32 7.81 4.23
N ALA A 172 -1.83 8.98 3.87
CA ALA A 172 -1.55 10.24 4.56
C ALA A 172 -2.23 10.32 5.94
N SER A 173 -3.39 9.67 6.12
CA SER A 173 -4.19 9.79 7.35
C SER A 173 -3.49 9.24 8.60
N ASN A 174 -2.58 8.27 8.45
CA ASN A 174 -1.95 7.60 9.59
C ASN A 174 -0.70 8.33 10.13
N VAL A 175 -0.19 9.36 9.43
CA VAL A 175 1.01 10.09 9.88
C VAL A 175 0.76 10.83 11.19
N ARG A 176 -0.46 11.35 11.41
CA ARG A 176 -0.82 12.10 12.61
C ARG A 176 -0.91 11.20 13.85
N THR A 177 -1.49 10.01 13.72
CA THR A 177 -1.60 9.02 14.81
C THR A 177 -0.25 8.41 15.16
N PHE A 178 0.62 8.12 14.19
CA PHE A 178 1.97 7.63 14.51
C PHE A 178 2.83 8.67 15.26
N SER A 179 2.66 9.97 14.96
CA SER A 179 3.38 11.05 15.65
C SER A 179 2.98 11.15 17.13
N THR A 180 1.68 11.07 17.45
CA THR A 180 1.21 11.11 18.84
C THR A 180 1.62 9.86 19.62
N LEU A 181 1.54 8.68 18.98
CA LEU A 181 1.97 7.41 19.58
C LEU A 181 3.48 7.35 19.82
N ARG A 182 4.29 7.94 18.93
CA ARG A 182 5.73 8.12 19.12
C ARG A 182 6.02 9.01 20.32
N ARG A 183 5.33 10.15 20.45
CA ARG A 183 5.44 11.04 21.62
C ARG A 183 5.10 10.33 22.93
N LEU A 184 4.00 9.57 22.96
CA LEU A 184 3.59 8.78 24.12
C LEU A 184 4.62 7.70 24.48
N LYS A 185 5.11 6.96 23.49
CA LYS A 185 6.16 5.94 23.70
C LYS A 185 7.46 6.56 24.22
N THR A 186 7.87 7.71 23.68
CA THR A 186 9.05 8.44 24.17
C THR A 186 8.85 8.93 25.61
N TYR A 187 7.68 9.48 25.93
CA TYR A 187 7.34 9.89 27.29
C TYR A 187 7.45 8.70 28.26
N LEU A 188 6.77 7.58 27.98
CA LEU A 188 6.77 6.39 28.84
C LEU A 188 8.16 5.78 29.04
N ARG A 189 9.00 5.75 28.00
CA ARG A 189 10.40 5.28 28.10
C ARG A 189 11.29 6.19 28.95
N ASN A 190 10.99 7.48 28.99
CA ASN A 190 11.76 8.47 29.73
C ASN A 190 11.23 8.67 31.16
N THR A 191 10.01 8.22 31.46
CA THR A 191 9.37 8.35 32.78
C THR A 191 9.50 7.11 33.68
N THR A 192 10.05 6.00 33.20
CA THR A 192 10.47 4.89 34.08
C THR A 192 11.76 5.27 34.80
N ARG A 193 11.60 5.90 35.98
CA ARG A 193 12.55 5.83 37.10
C ARG A 193 12.25 4.60 37.95
#